data_AF-A0A535KUJ2-F1
#
_entry.id   AF-A0A535KUJ2-F1
#
_cell.length_a   1.000
_cell.length_b   1.000
_cell.length_c   1.000
_cell.angle_alpha   90.00
_cell.angle_beta   90.00
_cell.angle_gamma   90.00
#
_symmetry.space_group_name_H-M   'P 1'
#
loop_
_entity.id
_entity.type
_entity.pdbx_description
1 polymer ?
#
loop_
_entity_poly.entity_id
_entity_poly.type
_entity_poly.pdbx_seq_one_letter_code
_entity_poly.pdbx_strand_id
1 'polypeptide(L)'
;MMRLLGFAAFLAAALLQVTWAPGLAIWGAYPNLVLLMMVVITWRNGARAGMFWACWGGVLLDLTGPGPIGPHALALLAGAYVSGFWTRNVDNRGQHCSVLADPHRLRRHSRPACAASRSRVPADLRCVDLQRRPYAAAAVGAWARGPAAKAAGVIERGRWLVLGGSSARQRWSFQLVALGLLAVVSLSVLAVKLAELQVSEGSSLAALARLNSVHRVVLEAERGIIYDRHGVALVQNAPAWNLEVIPAALALTTPARIAELTELARLSGIPEDELVVSIQNADSYGSLRLGPNLTEAQQLAINERLPGLPGVTIRRHAVRTYMSSMVLGHVIGYVGPIDEVEIKSLRKLGYQPDELVGKVGVEAGLESRLRGVDGWADVVVDARGQVVRTLATHSPIPGSSVYLSLDLKLELATAAALAAGLRR
;
A
#
# COMPACT_ATOMS: atom_id res chain seq x y z
N MET A 1 45.95 -10.48 15.62
CA MET A 1 45.51 -11.89 15.61
C MET A 1 44.07 -12.09 16.10
N MET A 2 43.68 -11.56 17.27
CA MET A 2 42.37 -11.83 17.89
C MET A 2 41.13 -11.39 17.09
N ARG A 3 41.23 -10.33 16.26
CA ARG A 3 40.13 -9.89 15.37
C ARG A 3 39.93 -10.79 14.15
N LEU A 4 41.01 -11.34 13.58
CA LEU A 4 40.95 -12.26 12.43
C LEU A 4 40.28 -13.59 12.81
N LEU A 5 40.57 -14.10 14.01
CA LEU A 5 39.91 -15.28 14.57
C LEU A 5 38.41 -15.05 14.82
N GLY A 6 38.02 -13.85 15.26
CA GLY A 6 36.62 -13.48 15.40
C GLY A 6 35.86 -13.43 14.07
N PHE A 7 36.50 -12.94 13.00
CA PHE A 7 35.92 -12.93 11.66
C PHE A 7 35.69 -14.35 11.11
N ALA A 8 36.66 -15.24 11.28
CA ALA A 8 36.52 -16.64 10.88
C ALA A 8 35.39 -17.35 11.64
N ALA A 9 35.21 -17.06 12.92
CA ALA A 9 34.12 -17.62 13.73
C ALA A 9 32.73 -17.13 13.28
N PHE A 10 32.58 -15.84 12.94
CA PHE A 10 31.33 -15.29 12.42
C PHE A 10 30.99 -15.81 11.02
N LEU A 11 32.01 -15.99 10.18
CA LEU A 11 31.84 -16.61 8.87
C LEU A 11 31.42 -18.07 8.99
N ALA A 12 32.07 -18.84 9.87
CA ALA A 12 31.67 -20.22 10.15
C ALA A 12 30.23 -20.29 10.69
N ALA A 13 29.84 -19.39 11.62
CA ALA A 13 28.49 -19.35 12.17
C ALA A 13 27.43 -18.96 11.12
N ALA A 14 27.71 -18.00 10.24
CA ALA A 14 26.80 -17.61 9.16
C ALA A 14 26.64 -18.74 8.13
N LEU A 15 27.73 -19.38 7.72
CA LEU A 15 27.69 -20.51 6.80
C LEU A 15 26.96 -21.72 7.40
N LEU A 16 27.20 -22.03 8.67
CA LEU A 16 26.52 -23.10 9.38
C LEU A 16 25.04 -22.78 9.57
N GLN A 17 24.67 -21.52 9.82
CA GLN A 17 23.27 -21.10 9.86
C GLN A 17 22.60 -21.27 8.50
N VAL A 18 23.20 -20.84 7.39
CA VAL A 18 22.59 -20.99 6.06
C VAL A 18 22.46 -22.46 5.63
N THR A 19 23.41 -23.31 6.01
CA THR A 19 23.40 -24.73 5.63
C THR A 19 22.56 -25.63 6.53
N TRP A 20 22.51 -25.38 7.84
CA TRP A 20 21.81 -26.24 8.80
C TRP A 20 20.49 -25.66 9.34
N ALA A 21 20.25 -24.35 9.28
CA ALA A 21 19.01 -23.76 9.82
C ALA A 21 17.71 -24.28 9.17
N PRO A 22 17.65 -24.63 7.87
CA PRO A 22 16.43 -25.22 7.31
C PRO A 22 16.03 -26.57 7.94
N GLY A 23 16.95 -27.26 8.61
CA GLY A 23 16.73 -28.58 9.22
C GLY A 23 16.51 -28.59 10.74
N LEU A 24 16.64 -27.46 11.44
CA LEU A 24 16.59 -27.36 12.90
C LEU A 24 15.43 -26.46 13.34
N ALA A 25 14.24 -27.04 13.45
CA ALA A 25 13.09 -26.39 14.07
C ALA A 25 12.98 -26.84 15.54
N ILE A 26 13.27 -25.93 16.47
CA ILE A 26 13.05 -26.16 17.90
C ILE A 26 11.79 -25.38 18.28
N TRP A 27 10.70 -26.08 18.60
CA TRP A 27 9.42 -25.47 18.98
C TRP A 27 8.89 -24.43 17.96
N GLY A 28 9.07 -24.69 16.67
CA GLY A 28 8.59 -23.83 15.58
C GLY A 28 9.41 -22.55 15.33
N ALA A 29 10.54 -22.37 16.01
CA ALA A 29 11.45 -21.25 15.80
C ALA A 29 12.81 -21.72 15.25
N TYR A 30 13.37 -20.95 14.31
CA TYR A 30 14.71 -21.17 13.76
C TYR A 30 15.75 -20.40 14.59
N PRO A 31 16.70 -21.08 15.26
CA PRO A 31 17.70 -20.40 16.07
C PRO A 31 18.68 -19.61 15.19
N ASN A 32 18.81 -18.30 15.45
CA ASN A 32 19.78 -17.45 14.78
C ASN A 32 21.14 -17.53 15.51
N LEU A 33 22.05 -18.34 14.99
CA LEU A 33 23.37 -18.62 15.58
C LEU A 33 24.25 -17.37 15.62
N VAL A 34 24.16 -16.51 14.61
CA VAL A 34 24.91 -15.26 14.54
C VAL A 34 24.43 -14.27 15.61
N LEU A 35 23.11 -14.19 15.86
CA LEU A 35 22.53 -13.40 16.95
C LEU A 35 23.02 -13.92 18.32
N LEU A 36 22.96 -15.23 18.56
CA LEU A 36 23.40 -15.81 19.83
C LEU A 36 24.87 -15.52 20.12
N MET A 37 25.74 -15.72 19.12
CA MET A 37 27.17 -15.45 19.27
C MET A 37 27.44 -13.95 19.51
N MET A 38 26.68 -13.09 18.85
CA MET A 38 26.75 -11.64 19.05
C MET A 38 26.31 -11.23 20.47
N VAL A 39 25.26 -11.82 21.04
CA VAL A 39 24.81 -11.54 22.42
C VAL A 39 25.89 -11.94 23.42
N VAL A 40 26.50 -13.12 23.25
CA VAL A 40 27.58 -13.61 24.12
C VAL A 40 28.80 -12.68 24.08
N ILE A 41 29.21 -12.23 22.90
CA ILE A 41 30.33 -11.30 22.73
C ILE A 41 30.02 -9.94 23.35
N THR A 42 28.78 -9.47 23.20
CA THR A 42 28.32 -8.20 23.80
C THR A 42 28.38 -8.28 25.32
N TRP A 43 28.02 -9.42 25.90
CA TRP A 43 28.04 -9.61 27.34
C TRP A 43 29.47 -9.71 27.90
N ARG A 44 30.38 -10.39 27.19
CA ARG A 44 31.77 -10.59 27.64
C ARG A 44 32.68 -9.37 27.41
N ASN A 45 32.50 -8.67 26.29
CA ASN A 45 33.43 -7.63 25.81
C ASN A 45 32.80 -6.22 25.77
N GLY A 46 31.53 -6.10 26.18
CA GLY A 46 30.79 -4.85 26.26
C GLY A 46 30.12 -4.40 24.96
N ALA A 47 29.25 -3.39 25.10
CA ALA A 47 28.35 -2.92 24.04
C ALA A 47 29.05 -2.47 22.74
N ARG A 48 30.21 -1.81 22.85
CA ARG A 48 30.95 -1.31 21.66
C ARG A 48 31.49 -2.45 20.79
N ALA A 49 31.96 -3.53 21.42
CA ALA A 49 32.40 -4.72 20.71
C ALA A 49 31.20 -5.44 20.07
N GLY A 50 30.09 -5.54 20.78
CA GLY A 50 28.83 -6.10 20.28
C GLY A 50 28.31 -5.41 19.02
N MET A 51 28.29 -4.07 18.99
CA MET A 51 27.86 -3.30 17.82
C MET A 51 28.75 -3.51 16.59
N PHE A 52 30.07 -3.55 16.79
CA PHE A 52 31.02 -3.80 15.70
C PHE A 52 30.79 -5.17 15.06
N TRP A 53 30.62 -6.21 15.88
CA TRP A 53 30.38 -7.57 15.40
C TRP A 53 28.96 -7.79 14.87
N ALA A 54 27.95 -7.08 15.39
CA ALA A 54 26.59 -7.11 14.88
C ALA A 54 26.48 -6.56 13.46
N CYS A 55 27.19 -5.47 13.16
CA CYS A 55 27.27 -4.91 11.80
C CYS A 55 27.89 -5.92 10.83
N TRP A 56 29.05 -6.49 11.19
CA TRP A 56 29.73 -7.46 10.34
C TRP A 56 28.98 -8.78 10.19
N GLY A 57 28.44 -9.34 11.27
CA GLY A 57 27.68 -10.58 11.24
C GLY A 57 26.37 -10.45 10.46
N GLY A 58 25.71 -9.30 10.54
CA GLY A 58 24.47 -9.06 9.79
C GLY A 58 24.71 -8.87 8.31
N VAL A 59 25.75 -8.11 7.93
CA VAL A 59 26.18 -8.01 6.53
C VAL A 59 26.58 -9.38 5.97
N LEU A 60 27.20 -10.23 6.78
CA LEU A 60 27.59 -11.57 6.36
C LEU A 60 26.37 -12.48 6.13
N LEU A 61 25.38 -12.44 7.02
CA LEU A 61 24.10 -13.15 6.83
C LEU A 61 23.37 -12.68 5.58
N ASP A 62 23.32 -11.36 5.38
CA ASP A 62 22.73 -10.72 4.22
C ASP A 62 23.43 -11.11 2.90
N LEU A 63 24.74 -11.37 2.94
CA LEU A 63 25.52 -11.83 1.78
C LEU A 63 25.38 -13.34 1.51
N THR A 64 25.07 -14.13 2.53
CA THR A 64 24.97 -15.59 2.41
C THR A 64 23.54 -16.12 2.27
N GLY A 65 22.53 -15.31 2.58
CA GLY A 65 21.12 -15.71 2.58
C GLY A 65 20.32 -15.21 1.36
N PRO A 66 19.20 -15.87 1.03
CA PRO A 66 18.26 -15.38 0.02
C PRO A 66 17.43 -14.22 0.60
N GLY A 67 17.92 -12.99 0.47
CA GLY A 67 17.22 -11.81 0.97
C GLY A 67 17.88 -10.49 0.54
N PRO A 68 17.20 -9.35 0.73
CA PRO A 68 17.81 -8.05 0.50
C PRO A 68 18.94 -7.80 1.49
N ILE A 69 19.97 -7.04 1.08
CA ILE A 69 21.11 -6.70 1.93
C ILE A 69 20.74 -5.57 2.89
N GLY A 70 21.09 -5.69 4.17
CA GLY A 70 20.87 -4.67 5.21
C GLY A 70 19.85 -4.98 6.33
N PRO A 71 18.77 -5.77 6.14
CA PRO A 71 17.78 -5.97 7.20
C PRO A 71 18.36 -6.75 8.38
N HIS A 72 19.21 -7.75 8.15
CA HIS A 72 19.85 -8.50 9.24
C HIS A 72 20.90 -7.64 9.95
N ALA A 73 21.66 -6.80 9.22
CA ALA A 73 22.59 -5.84 9.83
C ALA A 73 21.88 -4.83 10.75
N LEU A 74 20.75 -4.28 10.33
CA LEU A 74 19.96 -3.35 11.15
C LEU A 74 19.35 -4.04 12.38
N ALA A 75 18.78 -5.23 12.20
CA ALA A 75 18.17 -6.01 13.28
C ALA A 75 19.19 -6.39 14.36
N LEU A 76 20.38 -6.87 13.96
CA LEU A 76 21.44 -7.22 14.90
C LEU A 76 22.03 -6.01 15.61
N LEU A 77 22.15 -4.86 14.93
CA LEU A 77 22.60 -3.61 15.55
C LEU A 77 21.62 -3.12 16.62
N ALA A 78 20.31 -3.18 16.35
CA ALA A 78 19.29 -2.89 17.34
C ALA A 78 19.38 -3.85 18.54
N GLY A 79 19.57 -5.15 18.29
CA GLY A 79 19.82 -6.14 19.34
C GLY A 79 21.07 -5.84 20.17
N ALA A 80 22.16 -5.38 19.55
CA ALA A 80 23.42 -5.00 20.22
C ALA A 80 23.24 -3.80 21.13
N TYR A 81 22.46 -2.83 20.66
CA TYR A 81 22.13 -1.66 21.43
C TYR A 81 21.31 -2.01 22.68
N VAL A 82 20.26 -2.82 22.53
CA VAL A 82 19.36 -3.21 23.64
C VAL A 82 20.08 -4.09 24.67
N SER A 83 20.83 -5.10 24.23
CA SER A 83 21.63 -5.96 25.12
C SER A 83 22.75 -5.18 25.81
N GLY A 84 23.41 -4.27 25.09
CA GLY A 84 24.43 -3.37 25.61
C GLY A 84 23.90 -2.30 26.58
N PHE A 85 22.61 -1.96 26.49
CA PHE A 85 21.92 -1.08 27.43
C PHE A 85 21.59 -1.81 28.74
N TRP A 86 21.08 -3.04 28.64
CA TRP A 86 20.75 -3.87 29.80
C TRP A 86 21.98 -4.22 30.65
N THR A 87 23.08 -4.61 30.01
CA THR A 87 24.35 -4.91 30.72
C THR A 87 24.87 -3.72 31.52
N ARG A 88 24.83 -2.50 30.95
CA ARG A 88 25.21 -1.28 31.67
C ARG A 88 24.30 -0.93 32.85
N ASN A 89 23.01 -1.24 32.74
CA ASN A 89 22.04 -0.92 33.79
C ASN A 89 22.09 -1.92 34.96
N VAL A 90 22.55 -3.16 34.72
CA VAL A 90 22.74 -4.18 35.75
C VAL A 90 24.01 -3.92 36.58
N ASP A 91 25.12 -3.52 35.96
CA ASP A 91 26.37 -3.18 36.67
C ASP A 91 26.22 -1.96 37.61
N ASN A 92 25.37 -0.99 37.24
CA ASN A 92 25.14 0.22 38.05
C ASN A 92 24.38 -0.04 39.37
N ARG A 93 23.80 -1.24 39.58
CA ARG A 93 23.18 -1.59 40.87
C ARG A 93 24.19 -2.13 41.90
N GLY A 94 25.42 -2.45 41.49
CA GLY A 94 26.45 -3.04 42.36
C GLY A 94 27.39 -2.03 43.04
N GLN A 95 27.45 -0.76 42.61
CA GLN A 95 28.48 0.19 43.06
C GLN A 95 28.08 1.10 44.23
N HIS A 96 26.89 0.93 44.82
CA HIS A 96 26.43 1.80 45.92
C HIS A 96 26.80 1.34 47.35
N CYS A 97 27.51 0.22 47.53
CA CYS A 97 27.88 -0.27 48.86
C CYS A 97 29.38 -0.59 49.00
N SER A 98 30.23 0.42 48.90
CA SER A 98 31.52 0.42 49.60
C SER A 98 32.13 1.82 49.57
N VAL A 99 32.03 2.56 50.68
CA VAL A 99 33.14 3.20 51.40
C VAL A 99 32.51 3.97 52.57
N LEU A 100 32.53 3.30 53.73
CA LEU A 100 32.42 3.91 55.05
C LEU A 100 33.82 4.37 55.48
N ALA A 101 33.86 5.49 56.20
CA ALA A 101 34.93 6.01 57.06
C ALA A 101 36.12 6.77 56.42
N ASP A 102 36.12 8.10 56.58
CA ASP A 102 37.32 8.82 57.05
C ASP A 102 36.91 10.14 57.76
N PRO A 103 37.19 10.34 59.07
CA PRO A 103 36.69 11.47 59.83
C PRO A 103 37.77 12.48 60.22
N HIS A 104 38.46 13.19 59.31
CA HIS A 104 39.29 14.35 59.71
C HIS A 104 39.47 15.41 58.61
N ARG A 105 38.70 16.50 58.66
CA ARG A 105 39.25 17.86 58.45
C ARG A 105 38.29 18.96 58.91
N LEU A 106 38.55 19.44 60.12
CA LEU A 106 38.05 20.68 60.69
C LEU A 106 38.83 21.89 60.16
N ARG A 107 38.17 23.06 60.33
CA ARG A 107 38.70 24.44 60.42
C ARG A 107 38.54 25.27 59.13
N ARG A 108 38.08 26.53 59.16
CA ARG A 108 37.69 27.45 60.24
C ARG A 108 37.05 28.72 59.62
N HIS A 109 36.12 29.32 60.36
CA HIS A 109 35.78 30.76 60.47
C HIS A 109 35.29 31.53 59.20
N SER A 110 34.31 32.44 59.24
CA SER A 110 33.66 33.18 60.34
C SER A 110 32.42 33.92 59.78
N ARG A 111 31.31 33.93 60.54
CA ARG A 111 30.20 34.91 60.44
C ARG A 111 30.49 36.11 61.37
N PRO A 112 29.79 37.26 61.20
CA PRO A 112 28.58 37.57 62.01
C PRO A 112 27.41 38.17 61.17
N ALA A 113 26.15 37.74 61.38
CA ALA A 113 25.06 38.35 62.18
C ALA A 113 24.43 39.62 61.54
N CYS A 114 23.23 39.55 60.92
CA CYS A 114 21.85 39.63 61.46
C CYS A 114 21.34 41.04 61.84
N ALA A 115 20.38 41.58 61.08
CA ALA A 115 19.20 42.32 61.57
C ALA A 115 18.14 42.48 60.45
N ALA A 116 16.87 42.44 60.81
CA ALA A 116 15.72 42.13 59.96
C ALA A 116 14.90 43.34 59.48
N SER A 117 14.17 43.23 58.37
CA SER A 117 12.73 43.56 58.33
C SER A 117 12.01 43.11 57.04
N ARG A 118 10.92 42.35 57.26
CA ARG A 118 9.64 42.22 56.54
C ARG A 118 9.56 42.49 55.01
N SER A 119 9.25 41.42 54.29
CA SER A 119 7.94 41.10 53.68
C SER A 119 7.91 40.71 52.19
N ARG A 120 7.28 39.55 51.96
CA ARG A 120 6.55 39.03 50.78
C ARG A 120 7.29 38.49 49.53
N VAL A 121 7.37 37.14 49.47
CA VAL A 121 6.86 36.17 48.42
C VAL A 121 7.34 36.32 46.94
N PRO A 122 7.57 35.26 46.12
CA PRO A 122 7.96 33.84 46.34
C PRO A 122 9.07 33.30 45.37
N ALA A 123 9.31 31.97 45.48
CA ALA A 123 9.63 31.00 44.41
C ALA A 123 11.09 30.51 44.26
N ASP A 124 11.32 29.31 44.82
CA ASP A 124 12.03 28.15 44.27
C ASP A 124 13.33 28.32 43.45
N LEU A 125 14.44 28.06 44.15
CA LEU A 125 15.45 27.03 43.86
C LEU A 125 15.07 26.05 42.70
N ARG A 126 15.91 25.69 41.72
CA ARG A 126 17.35 25.33 41.80
C ARG A 126 17.95 25.15 40.39
N CYS A 127 19.28 25.25 40.39
CA CYS A 127 20.25 25.21 39.30
C CYS A 127 20.20 23.98 38.37
N VAL A 128 20.55 24.21 37.09
CA VAL A 128 21.47 23.34 36.33
C VAL A 128 22.46 24.24 35.61
N ASP A 129 23.74 23.96 35.86
CA ASP A 129 24.90 24.66 35.34
C ASP A 129 25.49 23.90 34.13
N LEU A 130 26.25 24.67 33.34
CA LEU A 130 27.33 24.29 32.42
C LEU A 130 27.04 23.90 30.96
N GLN A 131 27.51 24.85 30.13
CA GLN A 131 28.39 24.70 28.97
C GLN A 131 27.78 24.71 27.57
N ARG A 132 27.55 25.94 27.06
CA ARG A 132 27.81 26.27 25.66
C ARG A 132 28.76 27.45 25.54
N ARG A 133 29.75 27.26 24.67
CA ARG A 133 30.86 28.17 24.31
C ARG A 133 30.34 29.42 23.59
N PRO A 134 30.99 30.59 23.74
CA PRO A 134 30.52 31.81 23.10
C PRO A 134 30.98 31.91 21.64
N TYR A 135 30.05 32.24 20.76
CA TYR A 135 30.34 33.06 19.58
C TYR A 135 30.31 34.52 20.03
N ALA A 136 31.44 35.21 19.96
CA ALA A 136 31.54 36.62 20.32
C ALA A 136 30.84 37.47 19.25
N ALA A 137 29.71 38.06 19.63
CA ALA A 137 29.06 39.13 18.92
C ALA A 137 29.75 40.47 19.21
N ALA A 138 29.74 41.33 18.20
CA ALA A 138 30.35 42.64 18.16
C ALA A 138 29.96 43.55 19.34
N ALA A 139 30.97 44.08 20.03
CA ALA A 139 30.82 45.22 20.91
C ALA A 139 30.96 46.51 20.10
N VAL A 140 29.86 47.26 20.02
CA VAL A 140 29.83 48.65 19.59
C VAL A 140 30.51 49.47 20.68
N GLY A 141 31.74 49.94 20.39
CA GLY A 141 32.57 50.73 21.29
C GLY A 141 32.57 52.21 20.89
N ALA A 142 32.20 53.04 21.86
CA ALA A 142 31.97 54.46 21.80
C ALA A 142 33.13 55.32 21.26
N TRP A 143 32.74 56.44 20.66
CA TRP A 143 33.59 57.58 20.30
C TRP A 143 34.30 58.15 21.53
N ALA A 144 35.64 58.17 21.50
CA ALA A 144 36.45 59.00 22.38
C ALA A 144 37.49 59.76 21.54
N ARG A 145 37.45 61.09 21.63
CA ARG A 145 38.34 62.03 20.93
C ARG A 145 39.61 62.28 21.75
N GLY A 146 40.77 62.12 21.08
CA GLY A 146 42.01 62.87 21.33
C GLY A 146 43.23 62.05 21.80
N PRO A 147 44.49 62.52 21.61
CA PRO A 147 44.97 63.61 20.75
C PRO A 147 45.84 63.11 19.58
N ALA A 148 46.01 63.97 18.58
CA ALA A 148 46.84 63.75 17.41
C ALA A 148 48.33 63.60 17.77
N ALA A 149 48.87 62.39 17.64
CA ALA A 149 50.30 62.15 17.56
C ALA A 149 50.71 62.14 16.07
N LYS A 150 51.41 63.20 15.65
CA LYS A 150 52.16 63.24 14.40
C LYS A 150 53.21 62.12 14.42
N ALA A 151 52.98 61.06 13.66
CA ALA A 151 54.03 60.15 13.20
C ALA A 151 54.05 60.21 11.67
N ALA A 152 54.74 61.21 11.14
CA ALA A 152 55.19 61.21 9.76
C ALA A 152 56.34 60.20 9.66
N GLY A 153 56.08 59.06 9.02
CA GLY A 153 57.05 57.98 8.83
C GLY A 153 56.73 57.20 7.56
N VAL A 154 57.11 57.79 6.42
CA VAL A 154 57.55 57.19 5.15
C VAL A 154 57.03 55.77 4.84
N ILE A 155 56.04 55.68 3.94
CA ILE A 155 55.75 54.44 3.21
C ILE A 155 56.78 54.33 2.08
N GLU A 156 57.82 53.51 2.25
CA GLU A 156 58.71 53.17 1.15
C GLU A 156 57.93 52.41 0.06
N ARG A 157 57.73 53.06 -1.09
CA ARG A 157 57.23 52.40 -2.30
C ARG A 157 58.35 51.52 -2.86
N GLY A 158 58.23 50.20 -2.71
CA GLY A 158 59.18 49.26 -3.31
C GLY A 158 59.20 47.84 -2.76
N ARG A 159 58.57 47.56 -1.60
CA ARG A 159 58.46 46.20 -1.08
C ARG A 159 57.15 45.55 -1.48
N TRP A 160 57.23 44.52 -2.33
CA TRP A 160 56.14 43.60 -2.59
C TRP A 160 55.70 42.97 -1.27
N LEU A 161 54.46 43.23 -0.85
CA LEU A 161 53.83 42.52 0.25
C LEU A 161 53.46 41.13 -0.28
N VAL A 162 54.30 40.13 -0.01
CA VAL A 162 53.94 38.73 -0.30
C VAL A 162 52.84 38.33 0.67
N LEU A 163 51.58 38.49 0.26
CA LEU A 163 50.46 37.82 0.90
C LEU A 163 50.73 36.33 0.75
N GLY A 164 51.04 35.67 1.87
CA GLY A 164 51.27 34.24 1.91
C GLY A 164 50.05 33.51 1.35
N GLY A 165 50.14 33.10 0.09
CA GLY A 165 49.20 32.15 -0.48
C GLY A 165 49.36 30.86 0.30
N SER A 166 48.38 30.54 1.14
CA SER A 166 48.21 29.17 1.58
C SER A 166 47.92 28.37 0.31
N SER A 167 48.95 27.76 -0.27
CA SER A 167 48.74 26.64 -1.17
C SER A 167 47.99 25.61 -0.33
N ALA A 168 46.67 25.59 -0.41
CA ALA A 168 45.86 24.51 0.12
C ALA A 168 46.24 23.28 -0.72
N ARG A 169 47.38 22.65 -0.38
CA ARG A 169 47.63 21.29 -0.83
C ARG A 169 46.45 20.51 -0.31
N GLN A 170 45.55 20.14 -1.22
CA GLN A 170 44.41 19.30 -0.95
C GLN A 170 44.97 17.93 -0.56
N ARG A 171 45.39 17.81 0.69
CA ARG A 171 45.76 16.55 1.31
C ARG A 171 44.43 15.84 1.47
N TRP A 172 44.09 15.01 0.49
CA TRP A 172 43.02 14.05 0.65
C TRP A 172 43.31 13.32 1.97
N SER A 173 42.54 13.64 3.01
CA SER A 173 42.72 12.94 4.26
C SER A 173 42.45 11.47 3.94
N PHE A 174 43.28 10.57 4.47
CA PHE A 174 43.11 9.12 4.28
C PHE A 174 41.65 8.67 4.51
N GLN A 175 40.94 9.38 5.41
CA GLN A 175 39.52 9.23 5.69
C GLN A 175 38.59 9.53 4.51
N LEU A 176 38.83 10.60 3.73
CA LEU A 176 38.02 10.93 2.54
C LEU A 176 38.26 9.92 1.41
N VAL A 177 39.50 9.46 1.23
CA VAL A 177 39.82 8.40 0.24
C VAL A 177 39.17 7.09 0.65
N ALA A 178 39.24 6.71 1.93
CA ALA A 178 38.62 5.49 2.43
C ALA A 178 37.09 5.52 2.32
N LEU A 179 36.45 6.66 2.60
CA LEU A 179 35.00 6.83 2.45
C LEU A 179 34.56 6.81 0.99
N GLY A 180 35.34 7.42 0.09
CA GLY A 180 35.13 7.32 -1.36
C GLY A 180 35.25 5.88 -1.87
N LEU A 181 36.26 5.14 -1.40
CA LEU A 181 36.46 3.73 -1.76
C LEU A 181 35.29 2.87 -1.26
N LEU A 182 34.84 3.07 -0.01
CA LEU A 182 33.67 2.39 0.54
C LEU A 182 32.42 2.65 -0.31
N ALA A 183 32.19 3.92 -0.69
CA ALA A 183 31.06 4.29 -1.52
C ALA A 183 31.11 3.60 -2.89
N VAL A 184 32.28 3.60 -3.55
CA VAL A 184 32.48 2.91 -4.84
C VAL A 184 32.24 1.41 -4.72
N VAL A 185 32.75 0.76 -3.67
CA VAL A 185 32.53 -0.67 -3.43
C VAL A 185 31.04 -0.95 -3.21
N SER A 186 30.34 -0.13 -2.40
CA SER A 186 28.91 -0.30 -2.15
C SER A 186 28.07 -0.12 -3.43
N LEU A 187 28.37 0.89 -4.25
CA LEU A 187 27.71 1.11 -5.54
C LEU A 187 28.00 -0.04 -6.52
N SER A 188 29.21 -0.59 -6.50
CA SER A 188 29.57 -1.74 -7.34
C SER A 188 28.76 -2.98 -6.96
N VAL A 189 28.58 -3.24 -5.66
CA VAL A 189 27.72 -4.34 -5.19
C VAL A 189 26.27 -4.15 -5.62
N LEU A 190 25.74 -2.93 -5.49
CA LEU A 190 24.38 -2.61 -5.96
C LEU A 190 24.24 -2.75 -7.48
N ALA A 191 25.26 -2.35 -8.25
CA ALA A 191 25.28 -2.49 -9.71
C ALA A 191 25.29 -3.97 -10.14
N VAL A 192 26.07 -4.82 -9.46
CA VAL A 192 26.06 -6.27 -9.69
C VAL A 192 24.69 -6.85 -9.37
N LYS A 193 24.07 -6.46 -8.25
CA LYS A 193 22.72 -6.94 -7.91
C LYS A 193 21.67 -6.46 -8.89
N LEU A 194 21.76 -5.22 -9.36
CA LEU A 194 20.88 -4.69 -10.40
C LEU A 194 21.05 -5.46 -11.71
N ALA A 195 22.28 -5.78 -12.10
CA ALA A 195 22.56 -6.59 -13.28
C ALA A 195 22.02 -8.01 -13.13
N GLU A 196 22.13 -8.63 -11.95
CA GLU A 196 21.52 -9.94 -11.66
C GLU A 196 19.99 -9.89 -11.84
N LEU A 197 19.32 -8.90 -11.25
CA LEU A 197 17.86 -8.73 -11.37
C LEU A 197 17.40 -8.45 -12.81
N GLN A 198 18.15 -7.63 -13.56
CA GLN A 198 17.77 -7.24 -14.92
C GLN A 198 18.13 -8.30 -15.97
N VAL A 199 19.28 -8.97 -15.84
CA VAL A 199 19.80 -9.90 -16.85
C VAL A 199 19.39 -11.34 -16.56
N SER A 200 19.47 -11.80 -15.31
CA SER A 200 19.11 -13.17 -14.94
C SER A 200 17.61 -13.32 -14.71
N GLU A 201 17.02 -12.45 -13.89
CA GLU A 201 15.60 -12.54 -13.52
C GLU A 201 14.68 -11.70 -14.40
N GLY A 202 15.21 -10.88 -15.29
CA GLY A 202 14.42 -9.90 -16.05
C GLY A 202 13.33 -10.54 -16.92
N SER A 203 13.60 -11.68 -17.55
CA SER A 203 12.62 -12.41 -18.36
C SER A 203 11.49 -13.00 -17.51
N SER A 204 11.82 -13.51 -16.31
CA SER A 204 10.87 -14.06 -15.34
C SER A 204 10.00 -12.95 -14.72
N LEU A 205 10.62 -11.84 -14.29
CA LEU A 205 9.92 -10.67 -13.74
C LEU A 205 9.03 -10.00 -14.79
N ALA A 206 9.48 -9.91 -16.04
CA ALA A 206 8.66 -9.43 -17.14
C ALA A 206 7.49 -10.39 -17.45
N ALA A 207 7.68 -11.70 -17.33
CA ALA A 207 6.61 -12.68 -17.48
C ALA A 207 5.58 -12.57 -16.34
N LEU A 208 6.03 -12.42 -15.09
CA LEU A 208 5.16 -12.19 -13.93
C LEU A 208 4.37 -10.87 -14.07
N ALA A 209 5.01 -9.80 -14.54
CA ALA A 209 4.33 -8.54 -14.84
C ALA A 209 3.29 -8.69 -15.96
N ARG A 210 3.58 -9.47 -17.00
CA ARG A 210 2.61 -9.78 -18.06
C ARG A 210 1.43 -10.58 -17.52
N LEU A 211 1.67 -11.60 -16.70
CA LEU A 211 0.60 -12.38 -16.08
C LEU A 211 -0.29 -11.50 -15.20
N ASN A 212 0.29 -10.55 -14.46
CA ASN A 212 -0.49 -9.59 -13.66
C ASN A 212 -1.24 -8.55 -14.51
N SER A 213 -0.91 -8.41 -15.80
CA SER A 213 -1.60 -7.49 -16.71
C SER A 213 -2.73 -8.15 -17.50
N VAL A 214 -2.81 -9.49 -17.52
CA VAL A 214 -3.85 -10.22 -18.25
C VAL A 214 -5.00 -10.53 -17.30
N HIS A 215 -6.15 -9.93 -17.59
CA HIS A 215 -7.40 -10.20 -16.88
C HIS A 215 -8.38 -10.93 -17.79
N ARG A 216 -9.12 -11.87 -17.23
CA ARG A 216 -10.23 -12.52 -17.93
C ARG A 216 -11.52 -11.78 -17.60
N VAL A 217 -12.18 -11.27 -18.63
CA VAL A 217 -13.50 -10.64 -18.53
C VAL A 217 -14.52 -11.60 -19.10
N VAL A 218 -15.62 -11.81 -18.39
CA VAL A 218 -16.72 -12.67 -18.85
C VAL A 218 -17.57 -11.91 -19.87
N LEU A 219 -17.94 -12.60 -20.95
CA LEU A 219 -18.85 -12.09 -21.97
C LEU A 219 -20.19 -12.79 -21.77
N GLU A 220 -21.18 -12.06 -21.26
CA GLU A 220 -22.51 -12.60 -20.99
C GLU A 220 -23.17 -13.14 -22.27
N ALA A 221 -23.75 -14.33 -22.18
CA ALA A 221 -24.54 -14.91 -23.25
C ALA A 221 -25.99 -14.44 -23.22
N GLU A 222 -26.57 -14.20 -24.40
CA GLU A 222 -27.99 -13.89 -24.50
C GLU A 222 -28.85 -15.11 -24.15
N ARG A 223 -29.84 -14.91 -23.29
CA ARG A 223 -30.85 -15.95 -22.98
C ARG A 223 -31.77 -16.21 -24.18
N GLY A 224 -32.24 -17.44 -24.31
CA GLY A 224 -33.24 -17.84 -25.31
C GLY A 224 -34.57 -17.10 -25.17
N ILE A 225 -35.23 -16.82 -26.29
CA ILE A 225 -36.54 -16.13 -26.32
C ILE A 225 -37.65 -17.15 -26.04
N ILE A 226 -38.68 -16.76 -25.30
CA ILE A 226 -39.85 -17.61 -25.05
C ILE A 226 -40.99 -17.17 -25.97
N TYR A 227 -41.49 -18.11 -26.76
CA TYR A 227 -42.58 -17.90 -27.71
C TYR A 227 -43.85 -18.66 -27.30
N ASP A 228 -45.00 -18.12 -27.69
CA ASP A 228 -46.30 -18.80 -27.78
C ASP A 228 -46.29 -19.81 -28.95
N ARG A 229 -47.24 -20.76 -28.95
CA ARG A 229 -47.49 -21.73 -30.04
C ARG A 229 -47.61 -21.14 -31.46
N HIS A 230 -47.94 -19.87 -31.58
CA HIS A 230 -48.09 -19.08 -32.81
C HIS A 230 -46.85 -18.22 -33.13
N GLY A 231 -45.77 -18.34 -32.34
CA GLY A 231 -44.52 -17.61 -32.55
C GLY A 231 -44.53 -16.16 -32.05
N VAL A 232 -45.52 -15.77 -31.26
CA VAL A 232 -45.52 -14.46 -30.58
C VAL A 232 -44.54 -14.51 -29.41
N ALA A 233 -43.60 -13.57 -29.36
CA ALA A 233 -42.63 -13.49 -28.25
C ALA A 233 -43.36 -13.10 -26.96
N LEU A 234 -43.34 -14.00 -25.98
CA LEU A 234 -43.85 -13.77 -24.63
C LEU A 234 -42.78 -13.14 -23.75
N VAL A 235 -41.53 -13.57 -23.92
CA VAL A 235 -40.37 -13.02 -23.23
C VAL A 235 -39.23 -12.83 -24.22
N GLN A 236 -38.69 -11.61 -24.27
CA GLN A 236 -37.61 -11.24 -25.16
C GLN A 236 -36.53 -10.45 -24.42
N ASN A 237 -35.35 -10.36 -25.02
CA ASN A 237 -34.27 -9.52 -24.51
C ASN A 237 -34.38 -8.14 -25.18
N ALA A 238 -34.61 -7.09 -24.40
CA ALA A 238 -34.65 -5.72 -24.88
C ALA A 238 -33.33 -5.01 -24.56
N PRO A 239 -32.82 -4.15 -25.45
CA PRO A 239 -31.62 -3.38 -25.16
C PRO A 239 -31.90 -2.39 -24.03
N ALA A 240 -31.03 -2.37 -23.04
CA ALA A 240 -31.03 -1.41 -21.96
C ALA A 240 -29.63 -0.82 -21.79
N TRP A 241 -29.57 0.39 -21.25
CA TRP A 241 -28.32 1.10 -21.03
C TRP A 241 -27.99 1.13 -19.55
N ASN A 242 -26.76 0.76 -19.22
CA ASN A 242 -26.24 0.89 -17.86
C ASN A 242 -25.12 1.91 -17.82
N LEU A 243 -25.06 2.59 -16.69
CA LEU A 243 -23.86 3.31 -16.29
C LEU A 243 -22.88 2.31 -15.69
N GLU A 244 -21.69 2.21 -16.27
CA GLU A 244 -20.60 1.40 -15.74
C GLU A 244 -19.43 2.29 -15.33
N VAL A 245 -18.80 1.93 -14.23
CA VAL A 245 -17.73 2.70 -13.63
C VAL A 245 -16.57 1.79 -13.25
N ILE A 246 -15.35 2.21 -13.58
CA ILE A 246 -14.11 1.55 -13.18
C ILE A 246 -13.54 2.32 -11.98
N PRO A 247 -13.58 1.76 -10.76
CA PRO A 247 -13.18 2.48 -9.55
C PRO A 247 -11.73 3.00 -9.58
N ALA A 248 -10.78 2.27 -10.18
CA ALA A 248 -9.38 2.70 -10.27
C ALA A 248 -9.19 3.96 -11.12
N ALA A 249 -10.05 4.17 -12.12
CA ALA A 249 -10.00 5.36 -12.96
C ALA A 249 -10.65 6.58 -12.26
N LEU A 250 -11.52 6.33 -11.28
CA LEU A 250 -11.99 7.34 -10.34
C LEU A 250 -10.91 7.61 -9.29
N ALA A 251 -10.03 8.58 -9.54
CA ALA A 251 -9.10 9.10 -8.51
C ALA A 251 -9.85 9.83 -7.36
N LEU A 252 -10.48 9.07 -6.45
CA LEU A 252 -11.43 9.47 -5.39
C LEU A 252 -10.93 10.52 -4.36
N THR A 253 -9.71 11.06 -4.51
CA THR A 253 -9.06 11.92 -3.52
C THR A 253 -9.27 13.42 -3.73
N THR A 254 -9.84 13.83 -4.86
CA THR A 254 -9.97 15.26 -5.22
C THR A 254 -11.39 15.77 -4.94
N PRO A 255 -11.59 16.97 -4.34
CA PRO A 255 -12.93 17.53 -4.11
C PRO A 255 -13.78 17.69 -5.39
N ALA A 256 -13.13 17.88 -6.54
CA ALA A 256 -13.78 17.86 -7.84
C ALA A 256 -14.46 16.50 -8.16
N ARG A 257 -13.88 15.39 -7.70
CA ARG A 257 -14.41 14.05 -7.93
C ARG A 257 -15.58 13.70 -7.03
N ILE A 258 -15.65 14.29 -5.83
CA ILE A 258 -16.83 14.20 -4.98
C ILE A 258 -18.01 14.87 -5.68
N ALA A 259 -17.82 16.08 -6.24
CA ALA A 259 -18.86 16.75 -7.02
C ALA A 259 -19.29 15.96 -8.27
N GLU A 260 -18.35 15.26 -8.93
CA GLU A 260 -18.67 14.35 -10.04
C GLU A 260 -19.51 13.15 -9.60
N LEU A 261 -19.20 12.54 -8.44
CA LEU A 261 -19.98 11.44 -7.88
C LEU A 261 -21.39 11.87 -7.49
N THR A 262 -21.53 13.03 -6.86
CA THR A 262 -22.85 13.60 -6.53
C THR A 262 -23.70 13.82 -7.78
N GLU A 263 -23.09 14.31 -8.86
CA GLU A 263 -23.81 14.54 -10.12
C GLU A 263 -24.13 13.23 -10.86
N LEU A 264 -23.24 12.23 -10.81
CA LEU A 264 -23.51 10.89 -11.33
C LEU A 264 -24.67 10.22 -10.59
N ALA A 265 -24.69 10.28 -9.26
CA ALA A 265 -25.77 9.79 -8.42
C ALA A 265 -27.12 10.43 -8.80
N ARG A 266 -27.12 11.76 -8.97
CA ARG A 266 -28.31 12.51 -9.39
C ARG A 266 -28.85 12.08 -10.75
N LEU A 267 -27.97 11.81 -11.72
CA LEU A 267 -28.35 11.43 -13.08
C LEU A 267 -28.77 9.96 -13.18
N SER A 268 -28.12 9.07 -12.43
CA SER A 268 -28.45 7.64 -12.41
C SER A 268 -29.67 7.32 -11.53
N GLY A 269 -30.06 8.23 -10.64
CA GLY A 269 -31.17 8.03 -9.71
C GLY A 269 -30.80 7.12 -8.52
N ILE A 270 -29.50 6.93 -8.26
CA ILE A 270 -28.98 6.18 -7.12
C ILE A 270 -28.68 7.17 -6.01
N PRO A 271 -29.01 6.87 -4.74
CA PRO A 271 -28.62 7.74 -3.65
C PRO A 271 -27.09 7.73 -3.45
N GLU A 272 -26.52 8.88 -3.10
CA GLU A 272 -25.07 9.11 -3.12
C GLU A 272 -24.30 8.22 -2.13
N ASP A 273 -24.91 7.90 -0.99
CA ASP A 273 -24.39 7.00 0.02
C ASP A 273 -24.23 5.57 -0.49
N GLU A 274 -25.23 5.05 -1.20
CA GLU A 274 -25.19 3.72 -1.82
C GLU A 274 -24.15 3.65 -2.95
N LEU A 275 -23.99 4.74 -3.70
CA LEU A 275 -22.99 4.84 -4.76
C LEU A 275 -21.56 4.71 -4.22
N VAL A 276 -21.23 5.44 -3.15
CA VAL A 276 -19.89 5.41 -2.55
C VAL A 276 -19.58 4.02 -1.99
N VAL A 277 -20.54 3.39 -1.31
CA VAL A 277 -20.37 2.04 -0.77
C VAL A 277 -20.16 1.02 -1.89
N SER A 278 -20.93 1.13 -2.98
CA SER A 278 -20.80 0.23 -4.14
C SER A 278 -19.43 0.36 -4.80
N ILE A 279 -18.91 1.59 -4.96
CA ILE A 279 -17.58 1.83 -5.53
C ILE A 279 -16.46 1.33 -4.61
N GLN A 280 -16.59 1.51 -3.30
CA GLN A 280 -15.59 1.07 -2.32
C GLN A 280 -15.49 -0.46 -2.22
N ASN A 281 -16.61 -1.17 -2.38
CA ASN A 281 -16.67 -2.62 -2.30
C ASN A 281 -16.35 -3.32 -3.63
N ALA A 282 -16.35 -2.59 -4.74
CA ALA A 282 -16.08 -3.14 -6.05
C ALA A 282 -14.59 -3.43 -6.29
N ASP A 283 -14.33 -4.34 -7.22
CA ASP A 283 -12.98 -4.55 -7.74
C ASP A 283 -12.47 -3.25 -8.36
N SER A 284 -11.25 -2.85 -8.00
CA SER A 284 -10.64 -1.61 -8.46
C SER A 284 -10.58 -1.53 -9.99
N TYR A 285 -10.39 -2.67 -10.67
CA TYR A 285 -10.25 -2.73 -12.12
C TYR A 285 -11.45 -3.35 -12.83
N GLY A 286 -12.47 -3.77 -12.08
CA GLY A 286 -13.72 -4.29 -12.63
C GLY A 286 -14.64 -3.17 -13.10
N SER A 287 -15.44 -3.44 -14.14
CA SER A 287 -16.57 -2.58 -14.48
C SER A 287 -17.69 -2.82 -13.48
N LEU A 288 -17.95 -1.83 -12.62
CA LEU A 288 -19.08 -1.82 -11.70
C LEU A 288 -20.30 -1.23 -12.40
N ARG A 289 -21.37 -2.01 -12.55
CA ARG A 289 -22.67 -1.50 -12.96
C ARG A 289 -23.26 -0.65 -11.83
N LEU A 290 -23.66 0.57 -12.16
CA LEU A 290 -24.31 1.49 -11.23
C LEU A 290 -25.79 1.62 -11.55
N GLY A 291 -26.62 1.14 -10.62
CA GLY A 291 -28.05 1.44 -10.55
C GLY A 291 -28.92 0.77 -11.62
N PRO A 292 -30.18 1.22 -11.73
CA PRO A 292 -31.14 0.69 -12.69
C PRO A 292 -30.78 1.12 -14.13
N ASN A 293 -31.47 0.52 -15.09
CA ASN A 293 -31.34 0.89 -16.50
C ASN A 293 -31.62 2.38 -16.71
N LEU A 294 -30.75 3.06 -17.44
CA LEU A 294 -30.90 4.46 -17.79
C LEU A 294 -32.04 4.67 -18.78
N THR A 295 -32.85 5.70 -18.54
CA THR A 295 -33.78 6.21 -19.55
C THR A 295 -33.02 6.89 -20.69
N GLU A 296 -33.64 7.02 -21.86
CA GLU A 296 -33.03 7.68 -23.03
C GLU A 296 -32.59 9.14 -22.71
N ALA A 297 -33.39 9.87 -21.93
CA ALA A 297 -33.05 11.22 -21.50
C ALA A 297 -31.84 11.26 -20.56
N GLN A 298 -31.76 10.32 -19.61
CA GLN A 298 -30.60 10.20 -18.71
C GLN A 298 -29.34 9.78 -19.48
N GLN A 299 -29.48 8.83 -20.41
CA GLN A 299 -28.40 8.38 -21.28
C GLN A 299 -27.80 9.57 -22.05
N LEU A 300 -28.64 10.38 -22.69
CA LEU A 300 -28.18 11.53 -23.46
C LEU A 300 -27.46 12.54 -22.56
N ALA A 301 -28.04 12.87 -21.41
CA ALA A 301 -27.46 13.81 -20.44
C ALA A 301 -26.12 13.34 -19.86
N ILE A 302 -25.94 12.04 -19.66
CA ILE A 302 -24.67 11.46 -19.21
C ILE A 302 -23.67 11.43 -20.37
N ASN A 303 -24.12 11.07 -21.59
CA ASN A 303 -23.27 10.96 -22.77
C ASN A 303 -22.60 12.29 -23.14
N GLU A 304 -23.30 13.42 -22.98
CA GLU A 304 -22.73 14.77 -23.17
C GLU A 304 -21.58 15.08 -22.19
N ARG A 305 -21.57 14.45 -21.02
CA ARG A 305 -20.62 14.69 -19.92
C ARG A 305 -19.51 13.65 -19.83
N LEU A 306 -19.64 12.51 -20.53
CA LEU A 306 -18.63 11.44 -20.59
C LEU A 306 -17.20 11.94 -20.85
N PRO A 307 -16.94 12.93 -21.74
CA PRO A 307 -15.57 13.42 -21.96
C PRO A 307 -14.87 13.96 -20.70
N GLY A 308 -15.63 14.42 -19.70
CA GLY A 308 -15.11 14.90 -18.43
C GLY A 308 -14.97 13.81 -17.35
N LEU A 309 -15.45 12.60 -17.59
CA LEU A 309 -15.60 11.55 -16.57
C LEU A 309 -14.72 10.33 -16.90
N PRO A 310 -13.42 10.35 -16.55
CA PRO A 310 -12.55 9.21 -16.79
C PRO A 310 -13.00 8.02 -15.93
N GLY A 311 -13.11 6.85 -16.55
CA GLY A 311 -13.56 5.63 -15.88
C GLY A 311 -15.05 5.40 -15.89
N VAL A 312 -15.85 6.35 -16.38
CA VAL A 312 -17.30 6.19 -16.56
C VAL A 312 -17.59 5.86 -18.01
N THR A 313 -18.39 4.83 -18.24
CA THR A 313 -18.83 4.43 -19.58
C THR A 313 -20.30 4.07 -19.56
N ILE A 314 -20.98 4.26 -20.69
CA ILE A 314 -22.34 3.75 -20.88
C ILE A 314 -22.22 2.47 -21.69
N ARG A 315 -22.69 1.36 -21.14
CA ARG A 315 -22.75 0.07 -21.85
C ARG A 315 -24.16 -0.32 -22.19
N ARG A 316 -24.32 -0.86 -23.39
CA ARG A 316 -25.54 -1.53 -23.81
C ARG A 316 -25.48 -2.97 -23.32
N HIS A 317 -26.54 -3.41 -22.67
CA HIS A 317 -26.75 -4.80 -22.27
C HIS A 317 -28.19 -5.20 -22.56
N ALA A 318 -28.49 -6.48 -22.49
CA ALA A 318 -29.81 -7.00 -22.79
C ALA A 318 -30.58 -7.32 -21.50
N VAL A 319 -31.79 -6.78 -21.35
CA VAL A 319 -32.65 -7.01 -20.18
C VAL A 319 -33.91 -7.77 -20.60
N ARG A 320 -34.28 -8.72 -19.76
CA ARG A 320 -35.46 -9.57 -19.95
C ARG A 320 -36.74 -8.74 -19.85
N THR A 321 -37.52 -8.70 -20.92
CA THR A 321 -38.81 -8.00 -21.01
C THR A 321 -39.94 -9.01 -21.19
N TYR A 322 -40.97 -8.90 -20.36
CA TYR A 322 -42.10 -9.83 -20.30
C TYR A 322 -43.35 -9.16 -20.87
N MET A 323 -43.93 -9.77 -21.90
CA MET A 323 -45.20 -9.34 -22.48
C MET A 323 -46.35 -9.73 -21.55
N SER A 324 -47.33 -8.84 -21.36
CA SER A 324 -48.54 -9.13 -20.58
C SER A 324 -48.27 -9.74 -19.20
N SER A 325 -47.29 -9.18 -18.47
CA SER A 325 -46.80 -9.70 -17.18
C SER A 325 -47.91 -9.92 -16.13
N MET A 326 -48.96 -9.10 -16.14
CA MET A 326 -50.12 -9.27 -15.24
C MET A 326 -50.89 -10.58 -15.48
N VAL A 327 -50.94 -11.07 -16.73
CA VAL A 327 -51.70 -12.27 -17.09
C VAL A 327 -50.82 -13.51 -17.03
N LEU A 328 -49.62 -13.44 -17.60
CA LEU A 328 -48.75 -14.61 -17.76
C LEU A 328 -47.64 -14.73 -16.71
N GLY A 329 -47.45 -13.73 -15.85
CA GLY A 329 -46.31 -13.68 -14.92
C GLY A 329 -46.24 -14.87 -13.96
N HIS A 330 -47.38 -15.44 -13.57
CA HIS A 330 -47.41 -16.62 -12.69
C HIS A 330 -47.00 -17.92 -13.39
N VAL A 331 -47.21 -18.02 -14.71
CA VAL A 331 -46.82 -19.20 -15.51
C VAL A 331 -45.39 -19.04 -16.02
N ILE A 332 -45.09 -17.90 -16.64
CA ILE A 332 -43.77 -17.61 -17.21
C ILE A 332 -42.73 -17.48 -16.09
N GLY A 333 -43.07 -16.80 -15.01
CA GLY A 333 -42.15 -16.47 -13.93
C GLY A 333 -41.25 -15.29 -14.26
N TYR A 334 -40.13 -15.21 -13.55
CA TYR A 334 -39.17 -14.12 -13.66
C TYR A 334 -37.75 -14.61 -13.34
N VAL A 335 -36.77 -13.76 -13.69
CA VAL A 335 -35.35 -13.94 -13.35
C VAL A 335 -34.97 -13.00 -12.21
N GLY A 336 -34.06 -13.44 -11.35
CA GLY A 336 -33.57 -12.65 -10.22
C GLY A 336 -32.11 -12.94 -9.88
N PRO A 337 -31.48 -12.12 -9.03
CA PRO A 337 -30.11 -12.34 -8.59
C PRO A 337 -29.97 -13.67 -7.85
N ILE A 338 -28.77 -14.24 -7.87
CA ILE A 338 -28.47 -15.49 -7.18
C ILE A 338 -28.36 -15.23 -5.67
N ASP A 339 -29.04 -16.07 -4.87
CA ASP A 339 -28.98 -15.96 -3.41
C ASP A 339 -27.68 -16.58 -2.87
N GLU A 340 -27.20 -16.12 -1.72
CA GLU A 340 -25.97 -16.62 -1.09
C GLU A 340 -25.99 -18.12 -0.78
N VAL A 341 -27.19 -18.70 -0.62
CA VAL A 341 -27.36 -20.14 -0.41
C VAL A 341 -27.25 -20.91 -1.73
N GLU A 342 -27.79 -20.34 -2.81
CA GLU A 342 -27.81 -20.93 -4.16
C GLU A 342 -26.45 -20.84 -4.85
N ILE A 343 -25.65 -19.79 -4.58
CA ILE A 343 -24.37 -19.59 -5.26
C ILE A 343 -23.39 -20.76 -5.08
N LYS A 344 -23.47 -21.48 -3.95
CA LYS A 344 -22.57 -22.62 -3.66
C LYS A 344 -22.81 -23.80 -4.60
N SER A 345 -24.07 -24.06 -4.98
CA SER A 345 -24.41 -25.10 -5.94
C SER A 345 -24.23 -24.60 -7.37
N LEU A 346 -24.69 -23.38 -7.66
CA LEU A 346 -24.65 -22.79 -8.99
C LEU A 346 -23.22 -22.49 -9.48
N ARG A 347 -22.27 -22.14 -8.60
CA ARG A 347 -20.85 -22.01 -8.98
C ARG A 347 -20.28 -23.29 -9.61
N LYS A 348 -20.73 -24.47 -9.16
CA LYS A 348 -20.27 -25.74 -9.75
C LYS A 348 -20.77 -25.95 -11.18
N LEU A 349 -21.83 -25.25 -11.55
CA LEU A 349 -22.43 -25.22 -12.88
C LEU A 349 -21.95 -24.00 -13.71
N GLY A 350 -20.93 -23.29 -13.23
CA GLY A 350 -20.34 -22.14 -13.93
C GLY A 350 -21.18 -20.87 -13.91
N TYR A 351 -22.05 -20.67 -12.90
CA TYR A 351 -22.72 -19.38 -12.71
C TYR A 351 -21.80 -18.38 -12.03
N GLN A 352 -21.90 -17.12 -12.46
CA GLN A 352 -21.25 -16.01 -11.77
C GLN A 352 -22.16 -15.44 -10.67
N PRO A 353 -21.61 -14.87 -9.58
CA PRO A 353 -22.41 -14.33 -8.47
C PRO A 353 -23.37 -13.20 -8.87
N ASP A 354 -23.02 -12.42 -9.89
CA ASP A 354 -23.75 -11.28 -10.43
C ASP A 354 -24.77 -11.67 -11.52
N GLU A 355 -24.79 -12.94 -11.92
CA GLU A 355 -25.69 -13.44 -12.97
C GLU A 355 -27.14 -13.56 -12.47
N LEU A 356 -28.10 -13.41 -13.38
CA LEU A 356 -29.53 -13.59 -13.10
C LEU A 356 -29.97 -15.02 -13.40
N VAL A 357 -30.66 -15.67 -12.46
CA VAL A 357 -31.20 -17.03 -12.60
C VAL A 357 -32.73 -17.01 -12.66
N GLY A 358 -33.35 -17.91 -13.44
CA GLY A 358 -34.79 -18.12 -13.43
C GLY A 358 -35.26 -18.61 -12.06
N LYS A 359 -36.15 -17.85 -11.41
CA LYS A 359 -36.61 -18.13 -10.03
C LYS A 359 -37.92 -18.91 -9.98
N VAL A 360 -38.82 -18.66 -10.92
CA VAL A 360 -40.18 -19.23 -10.93
C VAL A 360 -40.60 -19.61 -12.34
N GLY A 361 -41.61 -20.49 -12.44
CA GLY A 361 -42.34 -20.73 -13.69
C GLY A 361 -41.51 -21.40 -14.78
N VAL A 362 -41.81 -21.04 -16.03
CA VAL A 362 -41.08 -21.50 -17.21
C VAL A 362 -39.61 -21.08 -17.17
N GLU A 363 -39.30 -19.86 -16.69
CA GLU A 363 -37.92 -19.39 -16.57
C GLU A 363 -37.08 -20.33 -15.69
N ALA A 364 -37.56 -20.70 -14.50
CA ALA A 364 -36.86 -21.67 -13.65
C ALA A 364 -36.87 -23.10 -14.22
N GLY A 365 -38.01 -23.55 -14.75
CA GLY A 365 -38.16 -24.91 -15.25
C GLY A 365 -37.33 -25.23 -16.50
N LEU A 366 -37.07 -24.21 -17.32
CA LEU A 366 -36.27 -24.32 -18.56
C LEU A 366 -34.94 -23.59 -18.48
N GLU A 367 -34.47 -23.23 -17.28
CA GLU A 367 -33.22 -22.50 -17.05
C GLU A 367 -32.04 -23.10 -17.83
N SER A 368 -31.86 -24.42 -17.76
CA SER A 368 -30.78 -25.14 -18.47
C SER A 368 -30.81 -25.04 -20.00
N ARG A 369 -31.97 -24.71 -20.59
CA ARG A 369 -32.15 -24.52 -22.04
C ARG A 369 -32.11 -23.04 -22.41
N LEU A 370 -32.72 -22.20 -21.58
CA LEU A 370 -32.84 -20.76 -21.79
C LEU A 370 -31.51 -20.04 -21.53
N ARG A 371 -30.73 -20.49 -20.56
CA ARG A 371 -29.41 -19.93 -20.26
C ARG A 371 -28.44 -20.27 -21.39
N GLY A 372 -27.71 -19.25 -21.85
CA GLY A 372 -26.60 -19.42 -22.77
C GLY A 372 -25.34 -19.93 -22.07
N VAL A 373 -24.28 -20.17 -22.83
CA VAL A 373 -22.96 -20.44 -22.25
C VAL A 373 -22.13 -19.17 -22.39
N ASP A 374 -21.80 -18.57 -21.25
CA ASP A 374 -20.98 -17.36 -21.22
C ASP A 374 -19.62 -17.59 -21.89
N GLY A 375 -19.20 -16.58 -22.64
CA GLY A 375 -17.88 -16.50 -23.22
C GLY A 375 -16.89 -15.84 -22.28
N TRP A 376 -15.65 -15.69 -22.73
CA TRP A 376 -14.67 -14.88 -22.02
C TRP A 376 -13.69 -14.22 -22.98
N ALA A 377 -13.17 -13.08 -22.59
CA ALA A 377 -12.10 -12.37 -23.28
C ALA A 377 -10.91 -12.19 -22.34
N ASP A 378 -9.73 -12.61 -22.78
CA ASP A 378 -8.48 -12.34 -22.07
C ASP A 378 -7.97 -10.97 -22.55
N VAL A 379 -7.97 -9.98 -21.66
CA VAL A 379 -7.62 -8.59 -21.94
C VAL A 379 -6.38 -8.17 -21.17
N VAL A 380 -5.49 -7.43 -21.83
CA VAL A 380 -4.35 -6.76 -21.19
C VAL A 380 -4.83 -5.42 -20.68
N VAL A 381 -4.70 -5.18 -19.38
CA VAL A 381 -5.00 -3.89 -18.75
C VAL A 381 -3.71 -3.12 -18.47
N ASP A 382 -3.79 -1.79 -18.52
CA ASP A 382 -2.70 -0.94 -18.06
C ASP A 382 -2.73 -0.75 -16.53
N ALA A 383 -1.73 -0.05 -15.98
CA ALA A 383 -1.66 0.26 -14.55
C ALA A 383 -2.82 1.16 -14.04
N ARG A 384 -3.68 1.67 -14.94
CA ARG A 384 -4.85 2.48 -14.63
C ARG A 384 -6.16 1.69 -14.82
N GLY A 385 -6.08 0.40 -15.18
CA GLY A 385 -7.25 -0.46 -15.41
C GLY A 385 -7.86 -0.39 -16.80
N GLN A 386 -7.26 0.36 -17.73
CA GLN A 386 -7.81 0.47 -19.08
C GLN A 386 -7.40 -0.73 -19.93
N VAL A 387 -8.37 -1.28 -20.65
CA VAL A 387 -8.13 -2.37 -21.60
C VAL A 387 -7.30 -1.84 -22.77
N VAL A 388 -6.05 -2.29 -22.88
CA VAL A 388 -5.13 -1.92 -23.96
C VAL A 388 -5.31 -2.82 -25.16
N ARG A 389 -5.50 -4.13 -24.93
CA ARG A 389 -5.55 -5.13 -25.99
C ARG A 389 -6.26 -6.40 -25.56
N THR A 390 -7.10 -6.95 -26.42
CA THR A 390 -7.66 -8.30 -26.26
C THR A 390 -6.71 -9.33 -26.89
N LEU A 391 -6.32 -10.36 -26.12
CA LEU A 391 -5.41 -11.44 -26.57
C LEU A 391 -6.18 -12.59 -27.20
N ALA A 392 -7.25 -13.01 -26.56
CA ALA A 392 -8.09 -14.12 -26.97
C ALA A 392 -9.55 -13.83 -26.63
N THR A 393 -10.45 -14.35 -27.43
CA THR A 393 -11.89 -14.24 -27.19
C THR A 393 -12.55 -15.58 -27.49
N HIS A 394 -13.24 -16.09 -26.49
CA HIS A 394 -14.18 -17.20 -26.62
C HIS A 394 -15.57 -16.58 -26.67
N SER A 395 -16.21 -16.65 -27.83
CA SER A 395 -17.52 -16.06 -28.04
C SER A 395 -18.59 -16.76 -27.18
N PRO A 396 -19.52 -16.00 -26.59
CA PRO A 396 -20.67 -16.58 -25.88
C PRO A 396 -21.58 -17.35 -26.84
N ILE A 397 -22.22 -18.40 -26.33
CA ILE A 397 -23.20 -19.19 -27.07
C ILE A 397 -24.59 -18.82 -26.55
N PRO A 398 -25.48 -18.27 -27.38
CA PRO A 398 -26.82 -17.88 -26.93
C PRO A 398 -27.64 -19.10 -26.50
N GLY A 399 -28.52 -18.89 -25.53
CA GLY A 399 -29.46 -19.90 -25.05
C GLY A 399 -30.49 -20.30 -26.11
N SER A 400 -31.07 -21.47 -25.92
CA SER A 400 -32.09 -22.00 -26.85
C SER A 400 -33.42 -21.29 -26.64
N SER A 401 -33.99 -20.75 -27.72
CA SER A 401 -35.36 -20.27 -27.72
C SER A 401 -36.36 -21.42 -27.61
N VAL A 402 -37.46 -21.21 -26.89
CA VAL A 402 -38.46 -22.24 -26.60
C VAL A 402 -39.85 -21.80 -27.06
N TYR A 403 -40.61 -22.75 -27.57
CA TYR A 403 -42.02 -22.56 -27.94
C TYR A 403 -42.89 -23.25 -26.91
N LEU A 404 -43.81 -22.50 -26.31
CA LEU A 404 -44.80 -23.02 -25.37
C LEU A 404 -46.05 -23.47 -26.13
N SER A 405 -46.83 -24.34 -25.51
CA SER A 405 -48.17 -24.70 -26.00
C SER A 405 -49.22 -23.62 -25.71
N LEU A 406 -48.86 -22.57 -24.95
CA LEU A 406 -49.73 -21.46 -24.59
C LEU A 406 -50.06 -20.59 -25.80
N ASP A 407 -51.28 -20.06 -25.82
CA ASP A 407 -51.78 -19.09 -26.79
C ASP A 407 -52.07 -17.78 -26.05
N LEU A 408 -51.33 -16.72 -26.38
CA LEU A 408 -51.44 -15.42 -25.73
C LEU A 408 -52.84 -14.83 -25.86
N LYS A 409 -53.49 -14.98 -27.02
CA LYS A 409 -54.81 -14.40 -27.24
C LYS A 409 -55.86 -15.14 -26.41
N LEU A 410 -55.74 -16.46 -26.30
CA LEU A 410 -56.62 -17.26 -25.46
C LEU A 410 -56.45 -16.87 -23.98
N GLU A 411 -55.21 -16.73 -23.50
CA GLU A 411 -54.90 -16.36 -22.11
C GLU A 411 -55.39 -14.94 -21.76
N LEU A 412 -55.29 -13.99 -22.69
CA LEU A 412 -55.86 -12.66 -22.49
C LEU A 412 -57.39 -12.68 -22.42
N ALA A 413 -58.04 -13.50 -23.25
CA ALA A 413 -59.50 -13.64 -23.25
C ALA A 413 -60.01 -14.33 -21.98
N THR A 414 -59.33 -15.37 -21.49
CA THR A 414 -59.67 -16.05 -20.23
C THR A 414 -59.48 -15.11 -19.04
N ALA A 415 -58.38 -14.35 -18.98
CA ALA A 415 -58.14 -13.37 -17.93
C ALA A 415 -59.23 -12.27 -17.91
N ALA A 416 -59.62 -11.76 -19.10
CA ALA A 416 -60.69 -10.78 -19.22
C ALA A 416 -62.06 -11.35 -18.78
N ALA A 417 -62.38 -12.60 -19.17
CA ALA A 417 -63.60 -13.28 -18.77
C ALA A 417 -63.67 -13.52 -17.25
N LEU A 418 -62.54 -13.94 -16.64
CA LEU A 418 -62.43 -14.12 -15.19
C LEU A 418 -62.62 -12.78 -14.46
N ALA A 419 -61.96 -11.72 -14.90
CA ALA A 419 -62.10 -10.39 -14.32
C ALA A 419 -63.53 -9.85 -14.42
N ALA A 420 -64.23 -10.13 -15.53
CA ALA A 420 -65.64 -9.77 -15.68
C ALA A 420 -66.55 -10.60 -14.75
N GLY A 421 -66.24 -11.89 -14.55
CA GLY A 421 -66.95 -12.77 -13.63
C GLY A 421 -66.83 -12.34 -12.16
N LEU A 422 -65.65 -11.88 -11.73
CA LEU A 422 -65.40 -11.41 -10.36
C LEU A 422 -66.08 -10.07 -10.02
N ARG A 423 -66.51 -9.30 -11.04
CA ARG A 423 -67.22 -8.02 -10.85
C ARG A 423 -68.73 -8.17 -10.68
N ARG A 424 -69.27 -9.36 -10.96
CA ARG A 424 -70.67 -9.72 -10.71
C ARG A 424 -70.80 -10.33 -9.32
#